data_AF-A0A174ZXF2-F1
#
_entry.id   AF-A0A174ZXF2-F1
#
_cell.length_a   1.000
_cell.length_b   1.000
_cell.length_c   1.000
_cell.angle_alpha   90.00
_cell.angle_beta   90.00
_cell.angle_gamma   90.00
#
_symmetry.space_group_name_H-M   'P 1'
#
loop_
_entity.id
_entity.type
_entity.pdbx_description
1 polymer ?
#
loop_
_entity_poly.entity_id
_entity_poly.type
_entity_poly.pdbx_seq_one_letter_code
_entity_poly.pdbx_strand_id
1 'polypeptide(L)'
;MRKSIFDIASASINISNEVDRIVSMSAKEKSTYSPPYGLTLFEFIDKCCFRDWSYRGHFVNVVDFLETVNYNEIKKDAKNGDTDAFMTLIELTYNFWNLAYRDIMDKDSQNGWNNNFFHLRDVMLDNLEKYNHKAYIENERILIIEDKPEVTAVVEIIEQDLAIDIIRYNHRSLQGEIELKKKILISLGSELEPKRKELQALNKQLSEDIFFMLNNLNVRHNNRSKKDIAKYKEHVAKMTKARLEKWYDELYQMMLLAFLLLDNVDRTASVKELKEKIVGG
;
A
#
# COMPACT_ATOMS: atom_id res chain seq x y z
N MET A 1 32.51 14.24 24.05
CA MET A 1 31.26 15.05 24.12
C MET A 1 30.19 14.18 24.78
N ARG A 2 29.46 14.67 25.80
CA ARG A 2 28.41 13.89 26.49
C ARG A 2 27.17 13.84 25.59
N LYS A 3 26.67 12.63 25.27
CA LYS A 3 25.41 12.44 24.54
C LYS A 3 24.23 12.82 25.45
N SER A 4 23.21 13.45 24.87
CA SER A 4 21.93 13.70 25.55
C SER A 4 21.22 12.38 25.85
N ILE A 5 20.32 12.36 26.84
CA ILE A 5 19.43 11.22 27.08
C ILE A 5 18.57 10.92 25.85
N PHE A 6 18.22 11.94 25.06
CA PHE A 6 17.47 11.79 23.80
C PHE A 6 18.32 11.14 22.70
N ASP A 7 19.62 11.44 22.64
CA ASP A 7 20.55 10.82 21.68
C ASP A 7 20.81 9.34 22.05
N ILE A 8 20.79 9.02 23.34
CA ILE A 8 20.95 7.65 23.83
C ILE A 8 19.69 6.84 23.54
N ALA A 9 18.51 7.42 23.83
CA ALA A 9 17.23 6.79 23.56
C ALA A 9 16.99 6.59 22.05
N SER A 10 17.26 7.60 21.21
CA SER A 10 17.07 7.48 19.77
C SER A 10 18.01 6.45 19.14
N ALA A 11 19.24 6.33 19.63
CA ALA A 11 20.20 5.34 19.15
C ALA A 11 19.79 3.88 19.45
N SER A 12 18.89 3.64 20.40
CA SER A 12 18.34 2.31 20.67
C SER A 12 17.09 2.00 19.85
N ILE A 13 16.53 2.95 19.09
CA ILE A 13 15.35 2.74 18.24
C ILE A 13 15.79 2.13 16.91
N ASN A 14 15.91 0.81 16.88
CA ASN A 14 16.16 0.02 15.67
C ASN A 14 15.02 -1.00 15.45
N ILE A 15 14.91 -1.55 14.24
CA ILE A 15 13.84 -2.49 13.85
C ILE A 15 13.71 -3.63 14.87
N SER A 16 14.84 -4.22 15.31
CA SER A 16 14.82 -5.36 16.22
C SER A 16 14.13 -5.03 17.56
N ASN A 17 14.45 -3.86 18.13
CA ASN A 17 13.84 -3.38 19.37
C ASN A 17 12.35 -3.01 19.17
N GLU A 18 11.99 -2.46 18.01
CA GLU A 18 10.60 -2.12 17.69
C GLU A 18 9.74 -3.37 17.45
N VAL A 19 10.30 -4.42 16.84
CA VAL A 19 9.66 -5.73 16.76
C VAL A 19 9.35 -6.27 18.15
N ASP A 20 10.32 -6.21 19.07
CA ASP A 20 10.09 -6.66 20.45
C ASP A 20 9.02 -5.84 21.16
N ARG A 21 8.98 -4.51 20.94
CA ARG A 21 7.95 -3.64 21.50
C ARG A 21 6.56 -3.99 20.96
N ILE A 22 6.40 -4.05 19.64
CA ILE A 22 5.12 -4.36 18.97
C ILE A 22 4.61 -5.74 19.39
N VAL A 23 5.47 -6.78 19.34
CA VAL A 23 5.09 -8.14 19.73
C VAL A 23 4.77 -8.24 21.23
N SER A 24 5.48 -7.49 22.08
CA SER A 24 5.16 -7.45 23.51
C SER A 24 3.77 -6.87 23.76
N MET A 25 3.47 -5.71 23.17
CA MET A 25 2.20 -5.01 23.37
C MET A 25 1.01 -5.75 22.73
N SER A 26 1.22 -6.49 21.64
CA SER A 26 0.14 -7.18 20.93
C SER A 26 -0.10 -8.62 21.37
N ALA A 27 0.95 -9.40 21.64
CA ALA A 27 0.84 -10.85 21.81
C ALA A 27 1.30 -11.37 23.18
N LYS A 28 1.79 -10.50 24.08
CA LYS A 28 2.24 -10.90 25.43
C LYS A 28 1.54 -10.12 26.54
N GLU A 29 1.33 -8.83 26.33
CA GLU A 29 0.68 -7.95 27.28
C GLU A 29 -0.84 -8.18 27.28
N LYS A 30 -1.40 -8.39 28.47
CA LYS A 30 -2.84 -8.52 28.67
C LYS A 30 -3.44 -7.12 28.82
N SER A 31 -4.31 -6.75 27.89
CA SER A 31 -4.72 -5.35 27.73
C SER A 31 -6.24 -5.14 27.79
N THR A 32 -7.02 -6.20 28.08
CA THR A 32 -8.48 -6.17 28.15
C THR A 32 -9.00 -6.18 29.59
N TYR A 33 -9.89 -5.22 29.89
CA TYR A 33 -10.58 -5.04 31.19
C TYR A 33 -12.11 -5.06 31.06
N SER A 34 -12.65 -5.45 29.91
CA SER A 34 -14.06 -5.82 29.73
C SER A 34 -14.12 -7.32 29.38
N PRO A 35 -15.19 -8.06 29.74
CA PRO A 35 -15.31 -9.47 29.38
C PRO A 35 -15.13 -9.67 27.86
N PRO A 36 -14.26 -10.61 27.44
CA PRO A 36 -13.38 -11.45 28.25
C PRO A 36 -12.12 -10.74 28.78
N TYR A 37 -11.92 -10.77 30.09
CA TYR A 37 -10.80 -10.11 30.78
C TYR A 37 -9.44 -10.78 30.55
N GLY A 38 -8.37 -10.00 30.63
CA GLY A 38 -7.02 -10.52 30.78
C GLY A 38 -6.50 -11.27 29.55
N LEU A 39 -6.96 -10.87 28.36
CA LEU A 39 -6.49 -11.32 27.07
C LEU A 39 -5.48 -10.33 26.48
N THR A 40 -4.53 -10.87 25.74
CA THR A 40 -3.73 -10.14 24.76
C THR A 40 -4.59 -9.68 23.58
N LEU A 41 -4.06 -8.78 22.74
CA LEU A 41 -4.76 -8.39 21.51
C LEU A 41 -5.09 -9.61 20.65
N PHE A 42 -4.12 -10.51 20.45
CA PHE A 42 -4.28 -11.66 19.57
C PHE A 42 -5.34 -12.64 20.11
N GLU A 43 -5.34 -12.91 21.42
CA GLU A 43 -6.34 -13.76 22.06
C GLU A 43 -7.74 -13.13 22.04
N PHE A 44 -7.84 -11.80 22.16
CA PHE A 44 -9.12 -11.10 22.05
C PHE A 44 -9.69 -11.23 20.64
N ILE A 45 -8.86 -11.00 19.61
CA ILE A 45 -9.27 -11.16 18.22
C ILE A 45 -9.77 -12.58 17.98
N ASP A 46 -9.01 -13.58 18.41
CA ASP A 46 -9.38 -14.99 18.25
C ASP A 46 -10.79 -15.30 18.79
N LYS A 47 -11.10 -14.78 19.98
CA LYS A 47 -12.35 -15.06 20.69
C LYS A 47 -13.53 -14.21 20.25
N CYS A 48 -13.29 -12.95 19.89
CA CYS A 48 -14.35 -11.94 19.80
C CYS A 48 -14.57 -11.41 18.38
N CYS A 49 -13.54 -11.34 17.55
CA CYS A 49 -13.61 -10.61 16.28
C CYS A 49 -13.31 -11.49 15.06
N PHE A 50 -12.49 -12.54 15.23
CA PHE A 50 -11.94 -13.28 14.10
C PHE A 50 -13.03 -13.97 13.27
N ARG A 51 -14.07 -14.50 13.91
CA ARG A 51 -15.18 -15.21 13.25
C ARG A 51 -15.96 -14.31 12.28
N ASP A 52 -16.07 -13.03 12.60
CA ASP A 52 -16.87 -12.06 11.84
C ASP A 52 -16.01 -11.22 10.90
N TRP A 53 -14.68 -11.41 10.92
CA TRP A 53 -13.78 -10.71 10.02
C TRP A 53 -13.96 -11.17 8.56
N SER A 54 -14.37 -10.23 7.71
CA SER A 54 -14.62 -10.43 6.28
C SER A 54 -13.42 -11.02 5.51
N TYR A 55 -12.18 -10.73 5.95
CA TYR A 55 -10.95 -11.23 5.33
C TYR A 55 -10.35 -12.47 5.99
N ARG A 56 -11.03 -13.11 6.94
CA ARG A 56 -10.53 -14.37 7.52
C ARG A 56 -10.51 -15.54 6.53
N GLY A 57 -11.15 -15.40 5.37
CA GLY A 57 -11.25 -16.46 4.37
C GLY A 57 -11.80 -17.76 4.97
N HIS A 58 -11.07 -18.85 4.78
CA HIS A 58 -11.43 -20.18 5.31
C HIS A 58 -10.75 -20.51 6.65
N PHE A 59 -9.93 -19.59 7.19
CA PHE A 59 -9.19 -19.84 8.42
C PHE A 59 -10.15 -19.91 9.61
N VAL A 60 -9.91 -20.88 10.48
CA VAL A 60 -10.84 -21.23 11.57
C VAL A 60 -10.64 -20.34 12.80
N ASN A 61 -9.39 -19.93 13.06
CA ASN A 61 -9.00 -19.14 14.23
C ASN A 61 -7.69 -18.37 13.93
N VAL A 62 -7.26 -17.52 14.86
CA VAL A 62 -6.04 -16.69 14.72
C VAL A 62 -4.80 -17.56 14.60
N VAL A 63 -4.72 -18.69 15.30
CA VAL A 63 -3.54 -19.58 15.24
C VAL A 63 -3.34 -20.13 13.81
N ASP A 64 -4.40 -20.67 13.22
CA ASP A 64 -4.45 -21.18 11.84
C ASP A 64 -4.03 -20.11 10.81
N PHE A 65 -4.52 -18.88 11.02
CA PHE A 65 -4.11 -17.73 10.20
C PHE A 65 -2.63 -17.39 10.35
N LEU A 66 -2.12 -17.28 11.59
CA LEU A 66 -0.73 -16.92 11.90
C LEU A 66 0.28 -17.97 11.41
N GLU A 67 -0.10 -19.24 11.44
CA GLU A 67 0.70 -20.33 10.87
C GLU A 67 0.81 -20.19 9.36
N THR A 68 -0.30 -19.91 8.67
CA THR A 68 -0.32 -19.77 7.21
C THR A 68 0.49 -18.57 6.70
N VAL A 69 0.47 -17.46 7.44
CA VAL A 69 1.29 -16.27 7.09
C VAL A 69 2.74 -16.38 7.57
N ASN A 70 3.16 -17.51 8.16
CA ASN A 70 4.49 -17.72 8.72
C ASN A 70 4.89 -16.63 9.73
N TYR A 71 4.00 -16.28 10.68
CA TYR A 71 4.23 -15.21 11.67
C TYR A 71 5.57 -15.30 12.41
N ASN A 72 6.05 -16.52 12.69
CA ASN A 72 7.34 -16.72 13.35
C ASN A 72 8.55 -16.38 12.45
N GLU A 73 8.45 -16.64 11.15
CA GLU A 73 9.48 -16.27 10.17
C GLU A 73 9.49 -14.75 9.97
N ILE A 74 8.32 -14.13 9.80
CA ILE A 74 8.17 -12.67 9.72
C ILE A 74 8.86 -11.98 10.91
N LYS A 75 8.57 -12.41 12.14
CA LYS A 75 9.22 -11.84 13.34
C LYS A 75 10.74 -12.02 13.32
N LYS A 76 11.22 -13.19 12.90
CA LYS A 76 12.66 -13.50 12.87
C LYS A 76 13.37 -12.61 11.86
N ASP A 77 12.82 -12.48 10.65
CA ASP A 77 13.44 -11.70 9.58
C ASP A 77 13.41 -10.21 9.91
N ALA A 78 12.28 -9.71 10.43
CA ALA A 78 12.18 -8.34 10.93
C ALA A 78 13.23 -8.07 12.03
N LYS A 79 13.41 -8.98 12.98
CA LYS A 79 14.46 -8.85 14.01
C LYS A 79 15.88 -8.79 13.45
N ASN A 80 16.12 -9.41 12.29
CA ASN A 80 17.40 -9.37 11.60
C ASN A 80 17.58 -8.11 10.75
N GLY A 81 16.62 -7.19 10.76
CA GLY A 81 16.70 -5.91 10.05
C GLY A 81 16.00 -5.90 8.69
N ASP A 82 15.22 -6.93 8.35
CA ASP A 82 14.39 -6.92 7.14
C ASP A 82 13.22 -5.95 7.30
N THR A 83 13.28 -4.83 6.59
CA THR A 83 12.25 -3.79 6.60
C THR A 83 10.92 -4.31 6.06
N ASP A 84 10.91 -5.17 5.05
CA ASP A 84 9.67 -5.68 4.44
C ASP A 84 8.97 -6.64 5.38
N ALA A 85 9.73 -7.51 6.06
CA ALA A 85 9.20 -8.35 7.12
C ALA A 85 8.66 -7.49 8.28
N PHE A 86 9.34 -6.40 8.62
CA PHE A 86 8.86 -5.47 9.64
C PHE A 86 7.54 -4.77 9.25
N MET A 87 7.41 -4.30 8.01
CA MET A 87 6.16 -3.71 7.52
C MET A 87 5.02 -4.73 7.51
N THR A 88 5.28 -5.99 7.19
CA THR A 88 4.27 -7.06 7.25
C THR A 88 3.86 -7.40 8.69
N LEU A 89 4.81 -7.36 9.64
CA LEU A 89 4.48 -7.48 11.06
C LEU A 89 3.54 -6.35 11.52
N ILE A 90 3.84 -5.10 11.11
CA ILE A 90 3.00 -3.94 11.39
C ILE A 90 1.63 -4.11 10.73
N GLU A 91 1.56 -4.49 9.45
CA GLU A 91 0.31 -4.70 8.73
C GLU A 91 -0.60 -5.69 9.45
N LEU A 92 -0.06 -6.86 9.79
CA LEU A 92 -0.80 -7.90 10.50
C LEU A 92 -1.30 -7.40 11.85
N THR A 93 -0.41 -6.78 12.63
CA THR A 93 -0.75 -6.31 13.98
C THR A 93 -1.77 -5.17 13.92
N TYR A 94 -1.68 -4.28 12.94
CA TYR A 94 -2.59 -3.15 12.79
C TYR A 94 -3.97 -3.61 12.32
N ASN A 95 -4.07 -4.61 11.43
CA ASN A 95 -5.35 -5.23 11.08
C ASN A 95 -6.04 -5.78 12.33
N PHE A 96 -5.32 -6.51 13.18
CA PHE A 96 -5.87 -7.02 14.45
C PHE A 96 -6.24 -5.90 15.41
N TRP A 97 -5.39 -4.88 15.55
CA TRP A 97 -5.70 -3.72 16.38
C TRP A 97 -6.97 -3.00 15.92
N ASN A 98 -7.15 -2.83 14.61
CA ASN A 98 -8.33 -2.17 14.03
C ASN A 98 -9.61 -2.97 14.24
N LEU A 99 -9.56 -4.30 14.14
CA LEU A 99 -10.70 -5.16 14.47
C LEU A 99 -11.11 -5.01 15.93
N ALA A 100 -10.14 -5.03 16.86
CA ALA A 100 -10.42 -4.79 18.27
C ALA A 100 -10.99 -3.39 18.51
N TYR A 101 -10.41 -2.36 17.89
CA TYR A 101 -10.86 -0.99 18.01
C TYR A 101 -12.30 -0.78 17.53
N ARG A 102 -12.68 -1.40 16.40
CA ARG A 102 -14.06 -1.34 15.90
C ARG A 102 -15.05 -2.03 16.83
N ASP A 103 -14.70 -3.19 17.37
CA ASP A 103 -15.53 -3.89 18.36
C ASP A 103 -15.81 -3.04 19.61
N ILE A 104 -14.83 -2.22 20.05
CA ILE A 104 -15.00 -1.24 21.15
C ILE A 104 -16.04 -0.19 20.77
N MET A 105 -15.89 0.41 19.59
CA MET A 105 -16.72 1.52 19.13
C MET A 105 -18.18 1.11 18.91
N ASP A 106 -18.41 -0.12 18.43
CA ASP A 106 -19.76 -0.63 18.17
C ASP A 106 -20.52 -1.00 19.46
N LYS A 107 -19.81 -1.33 20.56
CA LYS A 107 -20.42 -1.80 21.82
C LYS A 107 -20.65 -0.70 22.86
N ASP A 108 -20.41 0.57 22.52
CA ASP A 108 -20.49 1.72 23.43
C ASP A 108 -19.70 1.49 24.75
N SER A 109 -18.69 0.62 24.68
CA SER A 109 -17.97 0.10 25.84
C SER A 109 -16.79 1.00 26.15
N GLN A 110 -17.08 2.16 26.75
CA GLN A 110 -16.08 3.22 26.94
C GLN A 110 -14.83 2.84 27.75
N ASN A 111 -14.66 1.63 28.29
CA ASN A 111 -13.49 1.28 29.12
C ASN A 111 -13.03 -0.19 29.01
N GLY A 112 -12.98 -0.77 27.81
CA GLY A 112 -12.59 -2.18 27.62
C GLY A 112 -11.09 -2.47 27.55
N TRP A 113 -10.25 -1.46 27.28
CA TRP A 113 -8.83 -1.64 27.01
C TRP A 113 -7.95 -0.69 27.82
N ASN A 114 -6.81 -1.19 28.30
CA ASN A 114 -5.84 -0.44 29.10
C ASN A 114 -4.40 -0.67 28.61
N ASN A 115 -3.43 -0.20 29.40
CA ASN A 115 -2.01 -0.32 29.16
C ASN A 115 -1.60 0.22 27.78
N ASN A 116 -0.78 -0.50 27.03
CA ASN A 116 -0.21 -0.03 25.77
C ASN A 116 -1.12 -0.24 24.55
N PHE A 117 -2.42 -0.53 24.70
CA PHE A 117 -3.28 -0.77 23.53
C PHE A 117 -3.33 0.42 22.57
N PHE A 118 -3.60 1.63 23.05
CA PHE A 118 -3.59 2.83 22.20
C PHE A 118 -2.17 3.21 21.79
N HIS A 119 -1.21 3.05 22.70
CA HIS A 119 0.19 3.32 22.41
C HIS A 119 0.76 2.40 21.33
N LEU A 120 0.27 1.16 21.20
CA LEU A 120 0.64 0.23 20.13
C LEU A 120 0.32 0.83 18.76
N ARG A 121 -0.82 1.53 18.63
CA ARG A 121 -1.15 2.25 17.38
C ARG A 121 -0.13 3.34 17.10
N ASP A 122 0.19 4.16 18.09
CA ASP A 122 1.16 5.26 17.93
C ASP A 122 2.54 4.71 17.53
N VAL A 123 3.01 3.65 18.21
CA VAL A 123 4.27 2.98 17.86
C VAL A 123 4.25 2.43 16.43
N MET A 124 3.14 1.83 16.00
CA MET A 124 3.02 1.37 14.61
C MET A 124 3.07 2.54 13.63
N LEU A 125 2.30 3.61 13.86
CA LEU A 125 2.26 4.79 12.98
C LEU A 125 3.62 5.52 12.91
N ASP A 126 4.30 5.72 14.04
CA ASP A 126 5.63 6.34 14.11
C ASP A 126 6.67 5.53 13.31
N ASN A 127 6.59 4.20 13.38
CA ASN A 127 7.47 3.33 12.60
C ASN A 127 7.13 3.39 11.10
N LEU A 128 5.86 3.46 10.72
CA LEU A 128 5.49 3.64 9.32
C LEU A 128 6.08 4.94 8.76
N GLU A 129 5.89 6.07 9.45
CA GLU A 129 6.46 7.35 9.03
C GLU A 129 7.99 7.30 8.93
N LYS A 130 8.66 6.74 9.95
CA LYS A 130 10.12 6.60 9.98
C LYS A 130 10.69 5.82 8.80
N TYR A 131 9.97 4.80 8.34
CA TYR A 131 10.40 3.97 7.22
C TYR A 131 9.73 4.36 5.90
N ASN A 132 9.12 5.54 5.80
CA ASN A 132 8.47 6.05 4.59
C ASN A 132 7.34 5.14 4.09
N HIS A 133 6.43 4.76 4.99
CA HIS A 133 5.24 3.96 4.72
C HIS A 133 3.99 4.63 5.31
N LYS A 134 2.82 4.28 4.77
CA LYS A 134 1.50 4.72 5.25
C LYS A 134 0.52 3.54 5.32
N ALA A 135 -0.43 3.66 6.24
CA ALA A 135 -1.54 2.73 6.36
C ALA A 135 -2.75 3.22 5.54
N TYR A 136 -3.25 2.37 4.66
CA TYR A 136 -4.46 2.63 3.87
C TYR A 136 -5.56 1.65 4.27
N ILE A 137 -6.78 2.15 4.48
CA ILE A 137 -7.94 1.34 4.84
C ILE A 137 -8.74 1.05 3.58
N GLU A 138 -8.83 -0.22 3.19
CA GLU A 138 -9.63 -0.71 2.08
C GLU A 138 -10.62 -1.75 2.61
N ASN A 139 -11.93 -1.44 2.57
CA ASN A 139 -13.00 -2.40 2.88
C ASN A 139 -12.83 -3.15 4.21
N GLU A 140 -12.28 -2.51 5.26
CA GLU A 140 -11.92 -3.05 6.60
C GLU A 140 -10.51 -3.63 6.75
N ARG A 141 -9.77 -3.80 5.65
CA ARG A 141 -8.37 -4.23 5.66
C ARG A 141 -7.44 -3.03 5.73
N ILE A 142 -6.40 -3.13 6.54
CA ILE A 142 -5.29 -2.19 6.53
C ILE A 142 -4.20 -2.74 5.61
N LEU A 143 -3.74 -1.91 4.69
CA LEU A 143 -2.59 -2.17 3.82
C LEU A 143 -1.46 -1.21 4.18
N ILE A 144 -0.25 -1.73 4.33
CA ILE A 144 0.96 -0.94 4.57
C ILE A 144 1.73 -0.78 3.27
N ILE A 145 1.85 0.45 2.80
CA ILE A 145 2.38 0.76 1.48
C ILE A 145 3.43 1.86 1.60
N GLU A 146 4.49 1.74 0.81
CA GLU A 146 5.53 2.76 0.71
C GLU A 146 4.91 4.11 0.33
N ASP A 147 5.26 5.14 1.09
CA ASP A 147 4.77 6.50 0.89
C ASP A 147 5.54 7.17 -0.24
N LYS A 148 4.99 7.06 -1.45
CA LYS A 148 5.56 7.69 -2.65
C LYS A 148 4.84 9.01 -2.94
N PRO A 149 5.56 10.14 -3.00
CA PRO A 149 4.95 11.44 -3.29
C PRO A 149 4.13 11.45 -4.59
N GLU A 150 4.62 10.79 -5.63
CA GLU A 150 3.93 10.70 -6.93
C GLU A 150 2.62 9.91 -6.85
N VAL A 151 2.54 8.90 -5.98
CA VAL A 151 1.31 8.13 -5.75
C VAL A 151 0.31 8.98 -4.99
N THR A 152 0.74 9.63 -3.91
CA THR A 152 -0.10 10.51 -3.11
C THR A 152 -0.69 11.63 -3.97
N ALA A 153 0.14 12.31 -4.75
CA ALA A 153 -0.29 13.40 -5.61
C ALA A 153 -1.31 12.97 -6.67
N VAL A 154 -1.16 11.77 -7.25
CA VAL A 154 -2.12 11.26 -8.24
C VAL A 154 -3.43 10.84 -7.57
N VAL A 155 -3.37 10.20 -6.40
CA VAL A 155 -4.55 9.77 -5.64
C VAL A 155 -5.45 10.95 -5.26
N GLU A 156 -4.87 12.12 -4.99
CA GLU A 156 -5.63 13.34 -4.64
C GLU A 156 -6.44 13.93 -5.81
N ILE A 157 -6.13 13.58 -7.06
CA ILE A 157 -6.72 14.19 -8.27
C ILE A 157 -7.58 13.23 -9.10
N ILE A 158 -7.78 11.99 -8.63
CA ILE A 158 -8.57 10.96 -9.32
C ILE A 158 -9.73 10.45 -8.46
N GLU A 159 -10.66 9.77 -9.12
CA GLU A 159 -11.80 9.12 -8.46
C GLU A 159 -11.36 8.04 -7.45
N GLN A 160 -12.12 7.92 -6.37
CA GLN A 160 -11.78 7.08 -5.20
C GLN A 160 -11.53 5.60 -5.57
N ASP A 161 -12.33 5.04 -6.47
CA ASP A 161 -12.18 3.64 -6.88
C ASP A 161 -10.84 3.39 -7.58
N LEU A 162 -10.40 4.32 -8.44
CA LEU A 162 -9.12 4.23 -9.13
C LEU A 162 -7.93 4.54 -8.20
N ALA A 163 -8.13 5.43 -7.22
CA ALA A 163 -7.13 5.71 -6.20
C ALA A 163 -6.72 4.46 -5.42
N ILE A 164 -7.68 3.61 -5.05
CA ILE A 164 -7.40 2.34 -4.37
C ILE A 164 -6.52 1.44 -5.24
N ASP A 165 -6.83 1.29 -6.53
CA ASP A 165 -6.03 0.50 -7.47
C ASP A 165 -4.59 1.03 -7.59
N ILE A 166 -4.41 2.35 -7.66
CA ILE A 166 -3.08 3.00 -7.70
C ILE A 166 -2.30 2.71 -6.43
N ILE A 167 -2.91 2.95 -5.27
CA ILE A 167 -2.29 2.68 -3.97
C ILE A 167 -1.83 1.22 -3.91
N ARG A 168 -2.73 0.29 -4.24
CA ARG A 168 -2.46 -1.15 -4.18
C ARG A 168 -1.36 -1.59 -5.13
N TYR A 169 -1.17 -0.95 -6.28
CA TYR A 169 -0.13 -1.35 -7.24
C TYR A 169 1.26 -1.50 -6.60
N ASN A 170 1.60 -0.62 -5.65
CA ASN A 170 2.87 -0.63 -4.92
C ASN A 170 2.91 -1.56 -3.70
N HIS A 171 1.79 -2.20 -3.35
CA HIS A 171 1.73 -3.11 -2.21
C HIS A 171 2.50 -4.40 -2.49
N ARG A 172 3.27 -4.89 -1.52
CA ARG A 172 4.12 -6.10 -1.68
C ARG A 172 3.36 -7.34 -2.16
N SER A 173 2.08 -7.46 -1.81
CA SER A 173 1.27 -8.62 -2.23
C SER A 173 1.05 -8.68 -3.74
N LEU A 174 1.32 -7.60 -4.48
CA LEU A 174 1.25 -7.55 -5.94
C LEU A 174 2.60 -7.85 -6.62
N GLN A 175 3.68 -8.03 -5.86
CA GLN A 175 4.96 -8.44 -6.42
C GLN A 175 4.85 -9.83 -7.05
N GLY A 176 5.21 -9.95 -8.32
CA GLY A 176 5.06 -11.18 -9.11
C GLY A 176 3.63 -11.45 -9.63
N GLU A 177 2.62 -10.71 -9.17
CA GLU A 177 1.21 -10.87 -9.55
C GLU A 177 0.88 -10.13 -10.85
N ILE A 178 1.43 -10.64 -11.96
CA ILE A 178 1.33 -10.05 -13.31
C ILE A 178 -0.11 -9.75 -13.72
N GLU A 179 -1.05 -10.67 -13.48
CA GLU A 179 -2.45 -10.50 -13.92
C GLU A 179 -3.19 -9.46 -13.08
N LEU A 180 -2.86 -9.28 -11.79
CA LEU A 180 -3.43 -8.23 -10.96
C LEU A 180 -2.86 -6.85 -11.35
N LYS A 181 -1.53 -6.74 -11.50
CA LYS A 181 -0.88 -5.52 -12.01
C LYS A 181 -1.43 -5.12 -13.37
N LYS A 182 -1.61 -6.09 -14.27
CA LYS A 182 -2.24 -5.88 -15.58
C LYS A 182 -3.64 -5.28 -15.48
N LYS A 183 -4.49 -5.76 -14.57
CA LYS A 183 -5.85 -5.22 -14.39
C LYS A 183 -5.82 -3.75 -14.00
N ILE A 184 -4.97 -3.38 -13.05
CA ILE A 184 -4.78 -1.98 -12.63
C ILE A 184 -4.32 -1.11 -13.81
N LEU A 185 -3.32 -1.57 -14.58
CA LEU A 185 -2.85 -0.86 -15.78
C LEU A 185 -3.94 -0.70 -16.85
N ILE A 186 -4.85 -1.67 -17.00
CA ILE A 186 -6.00 -1.55 -17.89
C ILE A 186 -6.96 -0.47 -17.36
N SER A 187 -7.28 -0.46 -16.06
CA SER A 187 -8.14 0.56 -15.44
C SER A 187 -7.58 1.98 -15.66
N LEU A 188 -6.30 2.18 -15.34
CA LEU A 188 -5.61 3.46 -15.56
C LEU A 188 -5.61 3.84 -17.05
N GLY A 189 -5.43 2.85 -17.93
CA GLY A 189 -5.38 3.08 -19.38
C GLY A 189 -6.73 3.44 -19.95
N SER A 190 -7.82 2.93 -19.38
CA SER A 190 -9.19 3.32 -19.73
C SER A 190 -9.48 4.75 -19.32
N GLU A 191 -9.00 5.19 -18.16
CA GLU A 191 -9.15 6.57 -17.68
C GLU A 191 -8.33 7.57 -18.51
N LEU A 192 -7.16 7.18 -19.01
CA LEU A 192 -6.33 8.02 -19.88
C LEU A 192 -6.82 8.10 -21.34
N GLU A 193 -7.55 7.11 -21.84
CA GLU A 193 -7.94 7.07 -23.27
C GLU A 193 -8.78 8.29 -23.71
N PRO A 194 -9.81 8.73 -22.95
CA PRO A 194 -10.56 9.95 -23.29
C PRO A 194 -9.69 11.20 -23.35
N LYS A 195 -8.65 11.28 -22.49
CA LYS A 195 -7.74 12.42 -22.35
C LYS A 195 -6.51 12.32 -23.27
N ARG A 196 -6.44 11.31 -24.13
CA ARG A 196 -5.26 11.02 -24.97
C ARG A 196 -4.82 12.18 -25.85
N LYS A 197 -5.77 12.89 -26.48
CA LYS A 197 -5.45 14.03 -27.37
C LYS A 197 -4.86 15.20 -26.60
N GLU A 198 -5.39 15.47 -25.42
CA GLU A 198 -4.88 16.50 -24.52
C GLU A 198 -3.48 16.14 -24.02
N LEU A 199 -3.30 14.90 -23.54
CA LEU A 199 -1.98 14.40 -23.16
C LEU A 199 -0.98 14.47 -24.32
N GLN A 200 -1.41 14.17 -25.56
CA GLN A 200 -0.54 14.27 -26.73
C GLN A 200 -0.14 15.72 -27.04
N ALA A 201 -1.02 16.69 -26.79
CA ALA A 201 -0.71 18.11 -26.95
C ALA A 201 0.28 18.60 -25.89
N LEU A 202 0.19 18.06 -24.66
CA LEU A 202 1.11 18.39 -23.56
C LEU A 202 2.47 17.70 -23.72
N ASN A 203 2.46 16.40 -24.00
CA ASN A 203 3.65 15.58 -24.18
C ASN A 203 3.37 14.42 -25.14
N LYS A 204 3.67 14.66 -26.42
CA LYS A 204 3.46 13.70 -27.51
C LYS A 204 4.19 12.37 -27.28
N GLN A 205 5.47 12.43 -26.89
CA GLN A 205 6.30 11.23 -26.70
C GLN A 205 5.75 10.35 -25.58
N LEU A 206 5.43 10.95 -24.43
CA LEU A 206 4.86 10.23 -23.28
C LEU A 206 3.54 9.54 -23.65
N SER A 207 2.64 10.26 -24.34
CA SER A 207 1.37 9.70 -24.82
C SER A 207 1.63 8.51 -25.75
N GLU A 208 2.47 8.67 -26.76
CA GLU A 208 2.78 7.62 -27.72
C GLU A 208 3.38 6.36 -27.06
N ASP A 209 4.30 6.54 -26.12
CA ASP A 209 4.95 5.43 -25.41
C ASP A 209 3.97 4.68 -24.50
N ILE A 210 3.13 5.39 -23.72
CA ILE A 210 2.10 4.76 -22.86
C ILE A 210 1.16 3.90 -23.70
N PHE A 211 0.56 4.48 -24.75
CA PHE A 211 -0.39 3.74 -25.59
C PHE A 211 0.29 2.66 -26.43
N PHE A 212 1.56 2.83 -26.78
CA PHE A 212 2.36 1.76 -27.37
C PHE A 212 2.52 0.59 -26.40
N MET A 213 2.92 0.84 -25.16
CA MET A 213 3.12 -0.19 -24.13
C MET A 213 1.82 -0.90 -23.79
N LEU A 214 0.71 -0.18 -23.61
CA LEU A 214 -0.62 -0.74 -23.34
C LEU A 214 -1.07 -1.74 -24.43
N ASN A 215 -0.73 -1.48 -25.69
CA ASN A 215 -1.14 -2.32 -26.82
C ASN A 215 -0.19 -3.48 -27.12
N ASN A 216 1.07 -3.38 -26.69
CA ASN A 216 2.13 -4.30 -27.11
C ASN A 216 2.74 -5.14 -25.98
N LEU A 217 2.54 -4.80 -24.70
CA LEU A 217 3.13 -5.51 -23.56
C LEU A 217 2.17 -6.50 -22.88
N ASN A 218 1.28 -7.12 -23.63
CA ASN A 218 0.30 -8.08 -23.11
C ASN A 218 -0.69 -7.48 -22.08
N VAL A 219 -0.92 -6.16 -22.15
CA VAL A 219 -1.84 -5.44 -21.25
C VAL A 219 -3.25 -5.43 -21.82
N ARG A 220 -3.54 -4.63 -22.86
CA ARG A 220 -4.88 -4.60 -23.49
C ARG A 220 -5.16 -5.79 -24.41
N HIS A 221 -4.11 -6.39 -24.95
CA HIS A 221 -4.20 -7.41 -25.98
C HIS A 221 -3.36 -8.63 -25.60
N ASN A 222 -3.71 -9.80 -26.14
CA ASN A 222 -2.90 -10.99 -25.94
C ASN A 222 -1.70 -10.97 -26.91
N ASN A 223 -0.59 -10.38 -26.48
CA ASN A 223 0.61 -10.28 -27.31
C ASN A 223 1.52 -11.53 -27.21
N ARG A 224 1.17 -12.51 -26.36
CA ARG A 224 2.01 -13.70 -26.11
C ARG A 224 1.51 -14.95 -26.81
N SER A 225 0.22 -15.05 -27.08
CA SER A 225 -0.38 -16.24 -27.70
C SER A 225 -0.25 -16.20 -29.22
N LYS A 226 0.31 -17.26 -29.81
CA LYS A 226 0.32 -17.45 -31.26
C LYS A 226 -1.08 -17.70 -31.85
N LYS A 227 -2.12 -17.85 -31.01
CA LYS A 227 -3.51 -17.95 -31.47
C LYS A 227 -4.04 -16.61 -32.00
N ASP A 228 -3.51 -15.49 -31.51
CA ASP A 228 -3.83 -14.14 -31.99
C ASP A 228 -2.66 -13.60 -32.83
N ILE A 229 -2.53 -14.10 -34.06
CA ILE A 229 -1.39 -13.81 -34.95
C ILE A 229 -1.25 -12.31 -35.21
N ALA A 230 -2.36 -11.57 -35.32
CA ALA A 230 -2.35 -10.14 -35.61
C ALA A 230 -1.71 -9.32 -34.47
N LYS A 231 -1.84 -9.79 -33.22
CA LYS A 231 -1.35 -9.07 -32.04
C LYS A 231 -0.13 -9.71 -31.39
N TYR A 232 0.25 -10.92 -31.81
CA TYR A 232 1.43 -11.63 -31.30
C TYR A 232 2.71 -10.81 -31.49
N LYS A 233 3.50 -10.70 -30.41
CA LYS A 233 4.82 -10.07 -30.39
C LYS A 233 5.82 -11.07 -29.83
N GLU A 234 6.69 -11.59 -30.69
CA GLU A 234 7.63 -12.66 -30.31
C GLU A 234 8.53 -12.27 -29.13
N HIS A 235 9.04 -11.03 -29.14
CA HIS A 235 9.89 -10.53 -28.06
C HIS A 235 9.16 -10.56 -26.71
N VAL A 236 7.87 -10.17 -26.68
CA VAL A 236 7.04 -10.13 -25.48
C VAL A 236 6.61 -11.53 -25.05
N ALA A 237 6.31 -12.42 -26.01
CA ALA A 237 6.02 -13.81 -25.72
C ALA A 237 7.16 -14.51 -24.97
N LYS A 238 8.41 -14.22 -25.38
CA LYS A 238 9.65 -14.76 -24.80
C LYS A 238 10.12 -14.07 -23.52
N MET A 239 9.49 -12.98 -23.08
CA MET A 239 9.87 -12.33 -21.81
C MET A 239 9.58 -13.24 -20.62
N THR A 240 10.50 -13.23 -19.65
CA THR A 240 10.26 -13.80 -18.33
C THR A 240 9.20 -12.97 -17.59
N LYS A 241 8.55 -13.56 -16.59
CA LYS A 241 7.58 -12.83 -15.75
C LYS A 241 8.22 -11.60 -15.11
N ALA A 242 9.40 -11.75 -14.50
CA ALA A 242 10.13 -10.63 -13.87
C ALA A 242 10.46 -9.50 -14.86
N ARG A 243 10.85 -9.82 -16.10
CA ARG A 243 11.12 -8.80 -17.12
C ARG A 243 9.85 -8.08 -17.58
N LEU A 244 8.74 -8.82 -17.69
CA LEU A 244 7.45 -8.23 -18.02
C LEU A 244 6.95 -7.32 -16.89
N GLU A 245 7.08 -7.77 -15.65
CA GLU A 245 6.74 -6.99 -14.45
C GLU A 245 7.50 -5.68 -14.39
N LYS A 246 8.81 -5.71 -14.65
CA LYS A 246 9.61 -4.48 -14.71
C LYS A 246 9.01 -3.46 -15.69
N TRP A 247 8.60 -3.89 -16.88
CA TRP A 247 7.96 -2.97 -17.83
C TRP A 247 6.55 -2.53 -17.44
N TYR A 248 5.85 -3.34 -16.64
CA TYR A 248 4.56 -2.93 -16.05
C TYR A 248 4.79 -1.82 -15.03
N ASP A 249 5.83 -1.93 -14.21
CA ASP A 249 6.20 -0.92 -13.24
C ASP A 249 6.64 0.39 -13.93
N GLU A 250 7.39 0.32 -15.04
CA GLU A 250 7.70 1.52 -15.85
C GLU A 250 6.45 2.14 -16.47
N LEU A 251 5.56 1.32 -17.04
CA LEU A 251 4.30 1.81 -17.60
C LEU A 251 3.44 2.49 -16.53
N TYR A 252 3.35 1.88 -15.35
CA TYR A 252 2.64 2.45 -14.21
C TYR A 252 3.16 3.84 -13.86
N GLN A 253 4.48 4.01 -13.72
CA GLN A 253 5.10 5.31 -13.43
C GLN A 253 4.84 6.35 -14.52
N MET A 254 4.92 5.95 -15.79
CA MET A 254 4.58 6.84 -16.92
C MET A 254 3.12 7.30 -16.87
N MET A 255 2.20 6.42 -16.46
CA MET A 255 0.78 6.75 -16.34
C MET A 255 0.51 7.69 -15.16
N LEU A 256 1.18 7.51 -14.01
CA LEU A 256 1.12 8.47 -12.90
C LEU A 256 1.56 9.87 -13.35
N LEU A 257 2.70 9.96 -14.05
CA LEU A 257 3.18 11.22 -14.62
C LEU A 257 2.16 11.84 -15.59
N ALA A 258 1.51 11.03 -16.42
CA ALA A 258 0.48 11.52 -17.34
C ALA A 258 -0.71 12.16 -16.61
N PHE A 259 -1.18 11.58 -15.50
CA PHE A 259 -2.23 12.19 -14.69
C PHE A 259 -1.80 13.52 -14.09
N LEU A 260 -0.59 13.61 -13.52
CA LEU A 260 -0.06 14.85 -12.97
C LEU A 260 0.09 15.96 -14.03
N LEU A 261 0.50 15.60 -15.25
CA LEU A 261 0.60 16.55 -16.35
C LEU A 261 -0.76 17.10 -16.78
N LEU A 262 -1.78 16.23 -16.83
CA LEU A 262 -3.15 16.63 -17.14
C LEU A 262 -3.74 17.54 -16.05
N ASP A 263 -3.48 17.27 -14.76
CA ASP A 263 -3.88 18.15 -13.65
C ASP A 263 -3.19 19.52 -13.70
N ASN A 264 -1.95 19.59 -14.18
CA ASN A 264 -1.17 20.82 -14.21
C ASN A 264 -1.58 21.81 -15.33
N VAL A 265 -2.57 21.47 -16.17
CA VAL A 265 -3.03 22.30 -17.29
C VAL A 265 -3.52 23.67 -16.80
N ASP A 266 -4.39 23.69 -15.78
CA ASP A 266 -4.97 24.93 -15.24
C ASP A 266 -3.92 25.84 -14.58
N ARG A 267 -2.94 25.23 -13.89
CA ARG A 267 -1.80 25.95 -13.33
C ARG A 267 -0.96 26.61 -14.43
N THR A 268 -0.74 25.89 -15.54
CA THR A 268 0.01 26.42 -16.69
C THR A 268 -0.73 27.58 -17.35
N ALA A 269 -2.05 27.51 -17.48
CA ALA A 269 -2.88 28.60 -17.99
C ALA A 269 -2.79 29.85 -17.09
N SER A 270 -2.91 29.67 -15.77
CA SER A 270 -2.81 30.76 -14.79
C SER A 270 -1.45 31.49 -14.83
N VAL A 271 -0.37 30.74 -14.97
CA VAL A 271 0.98 31.31 -15.12
C VAL A 271 1.14 32.07 -16.43
N LYS A 272 0.51 31.61 -17.51
CA LYS A 272 0.51 32.30 -18.79
C LYS A 272 -0.17 33.68 -18.67
N GLU A 273 -1.34 33.73 -18.04
CA GLU A 273 -2.03 35.00 -17.76
C GLU A 273 -1.19 35.95 -16.90
N LEU A 274 -0.51 35.43 -15.88
CA LEU A 274 0.40 36.22 -15.05
C LEU A 274 1.54 36.82 -15.88
N LYS A 275 2.17 36.04 -16.77
CA LYS A 275 3.23 36.51 -17.66
C LYS A 275 2.74 37.63 -18.58
N GLU A 276 1.55 37.47 -19.16
CA GLU A 276 0.93 38.50 -20.02
C GLU A 276 0.70 39.81 -19.26
N LYS A 277 0.27 39.75 -17.98
CA LYS A 277 0.10 40.94 -17.13
C LYS A 277 1.41 41.60 -16.70
N ILE A 278 2.49 40.84 -16.53
CA ILE A 278 3.81 41.37 -16.17
C ILE A 278 4.51 42.03 -17.37
N VAL A 279 4.42 41.43 -18.55
CA VAL A 279 5.12 41.89 -19.76
C VAL A 279 4.30 42.93 -20.53
N GLY A 280 2.97 42.87 -20.42
CA GLY A 280 2.04 43.82 -21.05
C GLY A 280 1.72 45.06 -20.21
N GLY A 281 2.43 45.28 -19.09
CA GLY A 281 2.30 46.44 -18.19
C GLY A 281 3.44 47.44 -18.32
#